data_AF-M0A078-F1
#
_entry.id   AF-M0A078-F1
#
_cell.length_a   1.000
_cell.length_b   1.000
_cell.length_c   1.000
_cell.angle_alpha   90.00
_cell.angle_beta   90.00
_cell.angle_gamma   90.00
#
_symmetry.space_group_name_H-M   'P 1'
#
loop_
_entity.id
_entity.type
_entity.pdbx_description
1 polymer ?
#
loop_
_entity_poly.entity_id
_entity_poly.type
_entity_poly.pdbx_seq_one_letter_code
_entity_poly.pdbx_strand_id
1 'polypeptide(L)'
;MRTQIAYNDERIFFRFNWAQPDPGGWLHDMLVYRDGSWERFAEPSPWVPRRSDEDHTGFYEDRVSFLLDDGSVEGFEQFGGWLTAHRGMRSLPSEVPPETVQNHDHFGSEGLDKTDIRKYIPQACAGEWWENDWETIRPQAELEQLKSDGVFLDLPMWRAHRSNPKGYGTDHHILDYRHSDQGQNTYTTQSWTPDDGPELMWDPAVVDGGALDYHEIRDGSIPDQQDGTYALELDDAVEYDPSVAEWEGAMIPRRPLQEPHGSAADWRATGTWADGEWTVEMWRDLQTGHPADTTQLESGEVYTWSPAIHHSAGKRWHWAGYPYKLGLGVEPEYSGSQYTEGTAELVASEFSGETPSWSSIETYTIPLVFPGILIWDDLVDANHPRAADVRDGTVTMWELYENDPETFLVAEEC
;
A
#
# COMPACT_ATOMS: atom_id res chain seq x y z
N MET A 1 10.99 -4.31 -10.44
CA MET A 1 9.78 -5.15 -10.55
C MET A 1 9.50 -5.45 -12.02
N ARG A 2 9.05 -6.65 -12.38
CA ARG A 2 8.54 -6.93 -13.72
C ARG A 2 7.03 -6.73 -13.73
N THR A 3 6.52 -6.04 -14.74
CA THR A 3 5.10 -5.65 -14.83
C THR A 3 4.57 -5.94 -16.22
N GLN A 4 3.38 -6.53 -16.29
CA GLN A 4 2.62 -6.70 -17.52
C GLN A 4 1.24 -6.08 -17.32
N ILE A 5 0.72 -5.38 -18.32
CA ILE A 5 -0.57 -4.69 -18.24
C ILE A 5 -1.38 -5.05 -19.47
N ALA A 6 -2.60 -5.51 -19.27
CA ALA A 6 -3.50 -5.91 -20.33
C ALA A 6 -4.91 -5.41 -20.04
N TYR A 7 -5.71 -5.22 -21.08
CA TYR A 7 -7.11 -4.82 -20.92
C TYR A 7 -7.98 -5.41 -22.03
N ASN A 8 -9.28 -5.52 -21.77
CA ASN A 8 -10.30 -5.84 -22.76
C ASN A 8 -11.41 -4.78 -22.71
N ASP A 9 -12.56 -5.05 -23.31
CA ASP A 9 -13.71 -4.14 -23.33
C ASP A 9 -14.38 -3.92 -21.96
N GLU A 10 -14.06 -4.76 -20.97
CA GLU A 10 -14.69 -4.72 -19.64
C GLU A 10 -13.72 -4.37 -18.51
N ARG A 11 -12.45 -4.81 -18.59
CA ARG A 11 -11.52 -4.87 -17.45
C ARG A 11 -10.09 -4.50 -17.80
N ILE A 12 -9.38 -4.02 -16.79
CA ILE A 12 -7.92 -3.90 -16.78
C ILE A 12 -7.30 -4.95 -15.87
N PHE A 13 -6.13 -5.45 -16.26
CA PHE A 13 -5.35 -6.46 -15.57
C PHE A 13 -3.91 -6.00 -15.42
N PHE A 14 -3.37 -6.17 -14.22
CA PHE A 14 -1.96 -5.99 -13.90
C PHE A 14 -1.39 -7.33 -13.45
N ARG A 15 -0.20 -7.66 -13.92
CA ARG A 15 0.62 -8.73 -13.35
C ARG A 15 1.96 -8.19 -12.90
N PHE A 16 2.31 -8.48 -11.67
CA PHE A 16 3.54 -8.09 -11.00
C PHE A 16 4.38 -9.29 -10.64
N ASN A 17 5.68 -9.22 -10.93
CA ASN A 17 6.66 -10.21 -10.54
C ASN A 17 7.85 -9.53 -9.86
N TRP A 18 8.20 -9.95 -8.65
CA TRP A 18 9.38 -9.45 -7.95
C TRP A 18 10.01 -10.50 -7.02
N ALA A 19 11.33 -10.39 -6.87
CA ALA A 19 12.08 -11.26 -5.98
C ALA A 19 11.74 -10.96 -4.51
N GLN A 20 11.40 -12.02 -3.78
CA GLN A 20 11.30 -12.05 -2.34
C GLN A 20 11.96 -13.34 -1.85
N PRO A 21 13.29 -13.34 -1.62
CA PRO A 21 14.01 -14.57 -1.29
C PRO A 21 13.68 -15.13 0.10
N ASP A 22 13.14 -14.28 0.99
CA ASP A 22 12.80 -14.66 2.36
C ASP A 22 11.32 -15.10 2.43
N PRO A 23 11.02 -16.35 2.87
CA PRO A 23 9.65 -16.82 3.03
C PRO A 23 8.97 -16.15 4.25
N GLY A 24 7.64 -16.22 4.31
CA GLY A 24 6.86 -15.70 5.44
C GLY A 24 6.31 -14.29 5.24
N GLY A 25 6.54 -13.68 4.08
CA GLY A 25 5.89 -12.42 3.67
C GLY A 25 4.37 -12.50 3.53
N TRP A 26 3.74 -13.65 3.79
CA TRP A 26 2.28 -13.80 3.92
C TRP A 26 1.79 -13.84 5.36
N LEU A 27 2.68 -13.75 6.35
CA LEU A 27 2.33 -13.49 7.75
C LEU A 27 2.16 -11.98 7.98
N HIS A 28 1.47 -11.59 9.06
CA HIS A 28 1.22 -10.18 9.40
C HIS A 28 1.48 -9.95 10.89
N ASP A 29 0.95 -8.87 11.47
CA ASP A 29 0.93 -8.68 12.92
C ASP A 29 0.09 -9.76 13.62
N MET A 30 0.70 -10.42 14.60
CA MET A 30 0.15 -11.58 15.30
C MET A 30 0.06 -11.27 16.80
N LEU A 31 -0.71 -12.06 17.52
CA LEU A 31 -0.77 -12.08 18.97
C LEU A 31 -0.06 -13.36 19.42
N VAL A 32 0.91 -13.26 20.31
CA VAL A 32 1.71 -14.38 20.77
C VAL A 32 1.64 -14.47 22.29
N TYR A 33 1.37 -15.66 22.84
CA TYR A 33 1.40 -15.88 24.29
C TYR A 33 2.81 -16.24 24.75
N ARG A 34 3.42 -15.38 25.58
CA ARG A 34 4.78 -15.55 26.10
C ARG A 34 4.89 -15.07 27.54
N ASP A 35 5.64 -15.82 28.34
CA ASP A 35 5.94 -15.49 29.75
C ASP A 35 4.67 -15.20 30.58
N GLY A 36 3.57 -15.88 30.25
CA GLY A 36 2.28 -15.76 30.96
C GLY A 36 1.40 -14.58 30.52
N SER A 37 1.67 -13.96 29.37
CA SER A 37 0.85 -12.87 28.83
C SER A 37 0.79 -12.88 27.31
N TRP A 38 -0.30 -12.36 26.75
CA TRP A 38 -0.39 -12.08 25.33
C TRP A 38 0.36 -10.80 24.98
N GLU A 39 1.17 -10.86 23.92
CA GLU A 39 1.87 -9.71 23.35
C GLU A 39 1.57 -9.57 21.87
N ARG A 40 1.58 -8.33 21.37
CA ARG A 40 1.52 -8.10 19.94
C ARG A 40 2.89 -8.36 19.35
N PHE A 41 2.96 -9.38 18.52
CA PHE A 41 4.16 -9.71 17.77
C PHE A 41 4.13 -9.09 16.36
N ALA A 42 5.32 -8.88 15.79
CA ALA A 42 5.51 -8.31 14.46
C ALA A 42 5.09 -6.84 14.31
N GLU A 43 5.70 -5.96 15.11
CA GLU A 43 5.71 -4.54 14.74
C GLU A 43 6.45 -4.35 13.39
N PRO A 44 5.92 -3.51 12.48
CA PRO A 44 6.59 -3.14 11.24
C PRO A 44 8.06 -2.74 11.42
N SER A 45 8.98 -3.63 11.08
CA SER A 45 10.41 -3.37 11.21
C SER A 45 11.08 -3.46 9.85
N PRO A 46 11.92 -2.49 9.47
CA PRO A 46 12.63 -2.58 8.19
C PRO A 46 13.62 -3.75 8.22
N TRP A 47 13.58 -4.57 7.17
CA TRP A 47 14.73 -5.29 6.62
C TRP A 47 15.75 -5.79 7.65
N VAL A 48 15.37 -6.77 8.46
CA VAL A 48 16.36 -7.62 9.12
C VAL A 48 16.25 -9.02 8.54
N PRO A 49 16.91 -9.29 7.40
CA PRO A 49 17.18 -10.66 7.00
C PRO A 49 18.00 -11.29 8.12
N ARG A 50 17.34 -12.11 8.93
CA ARG A 50 17.87 -13.11 9.88
C ARG A 50 19.35 -12.91 10.24
N ARG A 51 19.74 -11.85 10.96
CA ARG A 51 21.08 -11.68 11.55
C ARG A 51 21.21 -10.41 12.40
N SER A 52 20.91 -10.54 13.69
CA SER A 52 21.70 -10.04 14.84
C SER A 52 20.86 -9.81 16.10
N ASP A 53 19.53 -9.86 15.98
CA ASP A 53 18.61 -9.56 17.06
C ASP A 53 17.53 -10.64 17.16
N GLU A 54 17.34 -11.20 18.35
CA GLU A 54 16.34 -12.24 18.63
C GLU A 54 14.91 -11.70 18.53
N ASP A 55 14.73 -10.37 18.60
CA ASP A 55 13.44 -9.69 18.55
C ASP A 55 13.00 -9.34 17.11
N HIS A 56 13.88 -9.50 16.12
CA HIS A 56 13.58 -9.24 14.71
C HIS A 56 13.27 -10.53 13.95
N THR A 57 12.00 -10.69 13.55
CA THR A 57 11.51 -11.91 12.91
C THR A 57 11.06 -11.77 11.47
N GLY A 58 10.95 -10.53 10.96
CA GLY A 58 10.61 -10.28 9.57
C GLY A 58 9.18 -10.66 9.17
N PHE A 59 8.28 -10.96 10.11
CA PHE A 59 6.90 -11.37 9.79
C PHE A 59 5.97 -10.17 9.67
N TYR A 60 5.99 -9.49 8.54
CA TYR A 60 4.90 -8.59 8.18
C TYR A 60 4.52 -8.88 6.74
N GLU A 61 3.33 -8.47 6.32
CA GLU A 61 2.87 -8.89 5.00
C GLU A 61 3.58 -8.11 3.89
N ASP A 62 3.92 -8.83 2.83
CA ASP A 62 4.33 -8.29 1.55
C ASP A 62 3.13 -7.69 0.84
N ARG A 63 3.39 -6.61 0.12
CA ARG A 63 2.35 -5.82 -0.55
C ARG A 63 2.86 -5.29 -1.85
N VAL A 64 1.98 -5.27 -2.84
CA VAL A 64 2.11 -4.38 -4.00
C VAL A 64 0.94 -3.42 -3.95
N SER A 65 1.23 -2.15 -4.16
CA SER A 65 0.25 -1.08 -4.23
C SER A 65 0.64 -0.15 -5.36
N PHE A 66 -0.30 0.61 -5.89
CA PHE A 66 0.03 1.67 -6.82
C PHE A 66 -0.95 2.82 -6.69
N LEU A 67 -0.49 4.02 -7.01
CA LEU A 67 -1.32 5.19 -7.19
C LEU A 67 -1.73 5.27 -8.66
N LEU A 68 -3.00 5.58 -8.91
CA LEU A 68 -3.57 5.76 -10.23
C LEU A 68 -4.37 7.08 -10.28
N ASP A 69 -4.22 7.80 -11.39
CA ASP A 69 -4.79 9.13 -11.61
C ASP A 69 -5.07 9.32 -13.11
N ASP A 70 -6.11 10.07 -13.43
CA ASP A 70 -6.53 10.42 -14.79
C ASP A 70 -5.97 11.77 -15.28
N GLY A 71 -5.03 12.35 -14.53
CA GLY A 71 -4.45 13.67 -14.77
C GLY A 71 -5.17 14.80 -14.04
N SER A 72 -6.16 14.49 -13.19
CA SER A 72 -6.89 15.48 -12.40
C SER A 72 -6.09 16.02 -11.21
N VAL A 73 -5.15 15.23 -10.67
CA VAL A 73 -4.28 15.67 -9.57
C VAL A 73 -3.04 16.39 -10.09
N GLU A 74 -3.08 17.72 -10.04
CA GLU A 74 -1.92 18.60 -10.32
C GLU A 74 -0.65 18.13 -9.59
N GLY A 75 0.45 18.02 -10.34
CA GLY A 75 1.77 17.60 -9.84
C GLY A 75 1.98 16.08 -9.76
N PHE A 76 0.94 15.25 -9.89
CA PHE A 76 1.11 13.81 -9.70
C PHE A 76 1.92 13.14 -10.83
N GLU A 77 1.76 13.59 -12.08
CA GLU A 77 2.58 13.15 -13.21
C GLU A 77 4.08 13.39 -12.97
N GLN A 78 4.42 14.50 -12.30
CA GLN A 78 5.78 14.91 -12.06
C GLN A 78 6.38 14.22 -10.83
N PHE A 79 5.59 14.11 -9.75
CA PHE A 79 6.11 13.81 -8.41
C PHE A 79 5.58 12.52 -7.79
N GLY A 80 4.62 11.84 -8.41
CA GLY A 80 4.12 10.53 -7.98
C GLY A 80 3.79 10.47 -6.48
N GLY A 81 4.21 9.40 -5.81
CA GLY A 81 3.94 9.20 -4.39
C GLY A 81 4.57 10.22 -3.43
N TRP A 82 5.58 10.98 -3.84
CA TRP A 82 6.24 11.99 -2.99
C TRP A 82 5.33 13.19 -2.73
N LEU A 83 4.48 13.55 -3.69
CA LEU A 83 3.43 14.59 -3.54
C LEU A 83 2.51 14.34 -2.33
N THR A 84 2.43 13.08 -1.88
CA THR A 84 1.52 12.66 -0.81
C THR A 84 2.19 12.47 0.55
N ALA A 85 3.48 12.76 0.68
CA ALA A 85 4.22 12.58 1.93
C ALA A 85 4.62 13.94 2.47
N HIS A 86 4.14 14.32 3.65
CA HIS A 86 4.35 15.65 4.22
C HIS A 86 4.80 15.58 5.67
N ARG A 87 5.32 16.70 6.18
CA ARG A 87 5.63 16.87 7.60
C ARG A 87 4.43 16.54 8.49
N GLY A 88 4.71 15.98 9.67
CA GLY A 88 3.66 15.63 10.64
C GLY A 88 3.06 14.24 10.46
N MET A 89 3.28 13.60 9.30
CA MET A 89 2.75 12.26 9.06
C MET A 89 3.35 11.20 9.97
N ARG A 90 2.52 10.18 10.24
CA ARG A 90 2.93 9.03 11.05
C ARG A 90 4.19 8.37 10.50
N SER A 91 5.02 7.87 11.40
CA SER A 91 6.27 7.15 11.10
C SER A 91 7.37 8.00 10.47
N LEU A 92 7.19 9.32 10.35
CA LEU A 92 8.27 10.26 10.04
C LEU A 92 8.93 10.77 11.33
N PRO A 93 10.19 11.26 11.27
CA PRO A 93 10.80 11.95 12.41
C PRO A 93 10.00 13.17 12.89
N SER A 94 9.19 13.75 12.00
CA SER A 94 8.32 14.89 12.26
C SER A 94 6.90 14.51 12.67
N GLU A 95 6.60 13.23 12.92
CA GLU A 95 5.27 12.75 13.34
C GLU A 95 4.73 13.59 14.51
N VAL A 96 3.52 14.14 14.33
CA VAL A 96 2.87 14.90 15.40
C VAL A 96 2.21 13.98 16.44
N PRO A 97 2.14 14.40 17.71
CA PRO A 97 1.47 13.62 18.75
C PRO A 97 -0.02 13.41 18.44
N PRO A 98 -0.62 12.27 18.87
CA PRO A 98 -2.04 12.01 18.71
C PRO A 98 -2.95 13.10 19.27
N GLU A 99 -2.57 13.73 20.39
CA GLU A 99 -3.30 14.85 20.99
C GLU A 99 -3.45 16.03 20.01
N THR A 100 -2.39 16.34 19.24
CA THR A 100 -2.43 17.41 18.25
C THR A 100 -3.45 17.12 17.15
N VAL A 101 -3.49 15.87 16.67
CA VAL A 101 -4.43 15.43 15.63
C VAL A 101 -5.87 15.42 16.17
N GLN A 102 -6.07 14.92 17.39
CA GLN A 102 -7.38 14.86 18.04
C GLN A 102 -7.99 16.22 18.33
N ASN A 103 -7.16 17.25 18.52
CA ASN A 103 -7.58 18.64 18.73
C ASN A 103 -7.82 19.41 17.41
N HIS A 104 -7.52 18.83 16.25
CA HIS A 104 -7.70 19.47 14.96
C HIS A 104 -9.17 19.41 14.52
N ASP A 105 -9.75 20.51 14.01
CA ASP A 105 -11.17 20.58 13.64
C ASP A 105 -11.57 19.52 12.58
N HIS A 106 -10.72 19.30 11.57
CA HIS A 106 -10.95 18.30 10.51
C HIS A 106 -10.60 16.85 10.89
N PHE A 107 -9.46 16.61 11.55
CA PHE A 107 -8.99 15.24 11.83
C PHE A 107 -9.43 14.71 13.19
N GLY A 108 -9.84 15.58 14.11
CA GLY A 108 -10.23 15.23 15.47
C GLY A 108 -11.60 14.56 15.56
N SER A 109 -12.10 14.44 16.80
CA SER A 109 -13.31 13.67 17.13
C SER A 109 -14.59 14.20 16.47
N GLU A 110 -14.64 15.50 16.17
CA GLU A 110 -15.79 16.13 15.51
C GLU A 110 -15.71 16.07 13.97
N GLY A 111 -14.57 15.60 13.43
CA GLY A 111 -14.31 15.43 12.00
C GLY A 111 -14.10 13.96 11.63
N LEU A 112 -12.89 13.61 11.21
CA LEU A 112 -12.57 12.25 10.73
C LEU A 112 -12.27 11.23 11.84
N ASP A 113 -12.23 11.65 13.11
CA ASP A 113 -11.90 10.83 14.29
C ASP A 113 -10.59 10.03 14.10
N LYS A 114 -9.51 10.76 13.80
CA LYS A 114 -8.17 10.23 13.60
C LYS A 114 -7.24 10.60 14.74
N THR A 115 -6.19 9.80 14.88
CA THR A 115 -5.13 9.95 15.88
C THR A 115 -3.75 10.08 15.24
N ASP A 116 -3.69 10.06 13.91
CA ASP A 116 -2.47 10.16 13.12
C ASP A 116 -2.76 10.93 11.83
N ILE A 117 -1.73 11.56 11.24
CA ILE A 117 -1.79 12.10 9.88
C ILE A 117 -1.22 11.06 8.91
N ARG A 118 -1.88 10.91 7.77
CA ARG A 118 -1.49 10.00 6.68
C ARG A 118 -1.43 10.76 5.36
N LYS A 119 -1.14 10.05 4.28
CA LYS A 119 -1.09 10.59 2.92
C LYS A 119 -2.30 11.49 2.61
N TYR A 120 -2.06 12.63 1.98
CA TYR A 120 -3.05 13.55 1.44
C TYR A 120 -2.45 14.23 0.19
N ILE A 121 -3.28 14.80 -0.68
CA ILE A 121 -2.83 15.64 -1.80
C ILE A 121 -2.86 17.12 -1.37
N PRO A 122 -1.88 17.95 -1.78
CA PRO A 122 -1.85 19.37 -1.39
C PRO A 122 -3.11 20.17 -1.74
N GLN A 123 -3.81 19.78 -2.80
CA GLN A 123 -5.04 20.41 -3.27
C GLN A 123 -6.17 20.31 -2.25
N ALA A 124 -6.13 19.34 -1.33
CA ALA A 124 -7.08 19.24 -0.23
C ALA A 124 -6.85 20.29 0.88
N CYS A 125 -5.71 20.97 0.85
CA CYS A 125 -5.33 21.98 1.82
C CYS A 125 -5.53 23.40 1.24
N ALA A 126 -5.67 24.39 2.13
CA ALA A 126 -5.92 25.77 1.75
C ALA A 126 -4.62 26.49 1.31
N GLY A 127 -4.66 27.11 0.13
CA GLY A 127 -3.55 27.88 -0.44
C GLY A 127 -3.17 27.37 -1.83
N GLU A 128 -1.91 27.60 -2.25
CA GLU A 128 -1.36 27.15 -3.53
C GLU A 128 -1.11 25.64 -3.52
N TRP A 129 -1.18 24.96 -4.66
CA TRP A 129 -1.08 23.49 -4.73
C TRP A 129 0.27 22.91 -4.22
N TRP A 130 1.28 23.74 -3.94
CA TRP A 130 2.59 23.25 -3.49
C TRP A 130 2.99 23.70 -2.07
N GLU A 131 2.38 24.74 -1.49
CA GLU A 131 2.84 25.38 -0.23
C GLU A 131 2.08 24.90 1.02
N ASN A 132 1.01 24.12 0.85
CA ASN A 132 0.05 23.85 1.92
C ASN A 132 0.39 22.58 2.71
N ASP A 133 -0.05 22.57 3.96
CA ASP A 133 0.03 21.41 4.84
C ASP A 133 -1.35 21.03 5.43
N TRP A 134 -1.38 19.96 6.22
CA TRP A 134 -2.59 19.42 6.82
C TRP A 134 -3.19 20.32 7.93
N GLU A 135 -2.49 21.35 8.42
CA GLU A 135 -2.99 22.21 9.50
C GLU A 135 -4.17 23.08 9.06
N THR A 136 -4.32 23.32 7.75
CA THR A 136 -5.46 24.05 7.20
C THR A 136 -6.08 23.31 6.01
N ILE A 137 -7.02 22.43 6.31
CA ILE A 137 -7.80 21.69 5.31
C ILE A 137 -8.90 22.57 4.70
N ARG A 138 -9.18 22.38 3.40
CA ARG A 138 -10.29 23.06 2.74
C ARG A 138 -11.64 22.70 3.39
N PRO A 139 -12.64 23.61 3.34
CA PRO A 139 -13.99 23.29 3.82
C PRO A 139 -14.56 22.02 3.18
N GLN A 140 -15.36 21.27 3.93
CA GLN A 140 -15.96 20.00 3.48
C GLN A 140 -16.65 20.08 2.11
N ALA A 141 -17.38 21.18 1.82
CA ALA A 141 -18.04 21.36 0.53
C ALA A 141 -17.05 21.49 -0.65
N GLU A 142 -15.85 22.04 -0.43
CA GLU A 142 -14.79 22.08 -1.44
C GLU A 142 -14.16 20.69 -1.62
N LEU A 143 -13.95 19.92 -0.54
CA LEU A 143 -13.46 18.55 -0.63
C LEU A 143 -14.43 17.64 -1.39
N GLU A 144 -15.74 17.78 -1.13
CA GLU A 144 -16.79 17.07 -1.87
C GLU A 144 -16.80 17.44 -3.36
N GLN A 145 -16.56 18.71 -3.68
CA GLN A 145 -16.44 19.17 -5.06
C GLN A 145 -15.20 18.57 -5.74
N LEU A 146 -14.02 18.64 -5.11
CA LEU A 146 -12.79 18.01 -5.62
C LEU A 146 -13.01 16.52 -5.90
N LYS A 147 -13.61 15.81 -4.94
CA LYS A 147 -13.92 14.39 -5.10
C LYS A 147 -14.90 14.12 -6.23
N SER A 148 -15.94 14.95 -6.38
CA SER A 148 -16.90 14.86 -7.50
C SER A 148 -16.27 15.17 -8.86
N ASP A 149 -15.22 15.97 -8.89
CA ASP A 149 -14.47 16.33 -10.10
C ASP A 149 -13.36 15.31 -10.41
N GLY A 150 -13.26 14.23 -9.63
CA GLY A 150 -12.26 13.17 -9.82
C GLY A 150 -10.90 13.46 -9.20
N VAL A 151 -10.72 14.61 -8.53
CA VAL A 151 -9.44 15.06 -7.97
C VAL A 151 -9.10 14.29 -6.69
N PHE A 152 -8.64 13.06 -6.85
CA PHE A 152 -8.11 12.18 -5.81
C PHE A 152 -7.18 11.15 -6.46
N LEU A 153 -6.33 10.50 -5.66
CA LEU A 153 -5.52 9.38 -6.14
C LEU A 153 -6.14 8.06 -5.71
N ASP A 154 -6.45 7.18 -6.67
CA ASP A 154 -6.83 5.79 -6.44
C ASP A 154 -5.60 5.01 -5.93
N LEU A 155 -5.76 4.18 -4.90
CA LEU A 155 -4.69 3.45 -4.21
C LEU A 155 -5.11 1.99 -3.89
N PRO A 156 -5.21 1.14 -4.91
CA PRO A 156 -5.39 -0.29 -4.69
C PRO A 156 -4.14 -0.93 -4.13
N MET A 157 -4.36 -1.96 -3.31
CA MET A 157 -3.27 -2.74 -2.72
C MET A 157 -3.62 -4.22 -2.70
N TRP A 158 -2.74 -5.05 -3.24
CA TRP A 158 -2.72 -6.46 -2.89
C TRP A 158 -1.90 -6.65 -1.60
N ARG A 159 -2.41 -7.49 -0.71
CA ARG A 159 -1.84 -7.76 0.62
C ARG A 159 -1.75 -9.26 0.85
N ALA A 160 -0.54 -9.78 1.01
CA ALA A 160 -0.28 -11.22 1.08
C ALA A 160 -1.06 -11.94 2.20
N HIS A 161 -1.27 -11.29 3.35
CA HIS A 161 -2.10 -11.82 4.43
C HIS A 161 -3.52 -11.31 4.36
N ARG A 162 -3.70 -9.99 4.32
CA ARG A 162 -4.99 -9.38 4.59
C ARG A 162 -5.98 -9.45 3.44
N SER A 163 -5.55 -9.69 2.20
CA SER A 163 -6.46 -9.65 1.04
C SER A 163 -6.31 -10.86 0.12
N ASN A 164 -5.10 -11.41 -0.01
CA ASN A 164 -4.83 -12.54 -0.90
C ASN A 164 -5.72 -13.78 -0.62
N PRO A 165 -5.92 -14.23 0.64
CA PRO A 165 -6.76 -15.41 0.91
C PRO A 165 -8.22 -15.22 0.48
N LYS A 166 -8.70 -13.97 0.42
CA LYS A 166 -10.05 -13.63 -0.04
C LYS A 166 -10.16 -13.53 -1.56
N GLY A 167 -9.04 -13.47 -2.29
CA GLY A 167 -9.05 -13.25 -3.74
C GLY A 167 -9.36 -11.80 -4.14
N TYR A 168 -9.05 -10.83 -3.27
CA TYR A 168 -9.29 -9.40 -3.50
C TYR A 168 -8.02 -8.56 -3.25
N GLY A 169 -8.01 -7.35 -3.82
CA GLY A 169 -7.23 -6.23 -3.30
C GLY A 169 -8.02 -5.47 -2.22
N THR A 170 -7.33 -4.66 -1.42
CA THR A 170 -7.99 -3.62 -0.63
C THR A 170 -7.96 -2.32 -1.41
N ASP A 171 -9.07 -1.57 -1.39
CA ASP A 171 -9.18 -0.32 -2.12
C ASP A 171 -9.25 0.91 -1.21
N HIS A 172 -8.55 1.96 -1.63
CA HIS A 172 -8.33 3.18 -0.88
C HIS A 172 -8.19 4.35 -1.85
N HIS A 173 -8.50 5.56 -1.39
CA HIS A 173 -8.16 6.79 -2.10
C HIS A 173 -7.41 7.79 -1.22
N ILE A 174 -6.74 8.75 -1.86
CA ILE A 174 -6.06 9.86 -1.22
C ILE A 174 -6.67 11.18 -1.69
N LEU A 175 -7.24 11.93 -0.74
CA LEU A 175 -7.67 13.32 -0.90
C LEU A 175 -7.07 14.16 0.24
N ASP A 176 -7.86 14.43 1.28
CA ASP A 176 -7.48 15.11 2.53
C ASP A 176 -6.86 14.14 3.54
N TYR A 177 -6.98 12.84 3.28
CA TYR A 177 -6.41 11.76 4.06
C TYR A 177 -6.33 10.49 3.19
N ARG A 178 -5.64 9.45 3.67
CA ARG A 178 -5.70 8.12 3.07
C ARG A 178 -6.93 7.40 3.61
N HIS A 179 -8.03 7.55 2.91
CA HIS A 179 -9.30 6.91 3.22
C HIS A 179 -9.26 5.44 2.81
N SER A 180 -10.09 4.62 3.45
CA SER A 180 -10.46 3.33 2.87
C SER A 180 -11.74 3.56 2.10
N ASP A 181 -11.95 2.84 1.02
CA ASP A 181 -13.12 3.09 0.18
C ASP A 181 -14.39 2.58 0.86
N GLN A 182 -15.53 3.07 0.38
CA GLN A 182 -16.82 2.77 0.98
C GLN A 182 -17.09 1.26 0.97
N GLY A 183 -17.68 0.77 2.06
CA GLY A 183 -18.03 -0.64 2.23
C GLY A 183 -17.17 -1.34 3.29
N GLN A 184 -16.89 -2.63 3.04
CA GLN A 184 -16.21 -3.50 3.99
C GLN A 184 -14.96 -4.07 3.35
N ASN A 185 -13.84 -3.95 4.04
CA ASN A 185 -12.55 -4.53 3.63
C ASN A 185 -12.47 -6.03 3.97
N THR A 186 -11.49 -6.69 3.37
CA THR A 186 -11.18 -8.13 3.53
C THR A 186 -10.77 -8.57 4.93
N TYR A 187 -10.59 -7.66 5.88
CA TYR A 187 -10.11 -7.97 7.23
C TYR A 187 -10.75 -7.07 8.29
N THR A 188 -10.81 -7.58 9.52
CA THR A 188 -11.16 -6.84 10.72
C THR A 188 -9.97 -6.77 11.68
N THR A 189 -10.20 -6.24 12.88
CA THR A 189 -9.24 -6.24 13.97
C THR A 189 -9.95 -6.80 15.19
N GLN A 190 -9.48 -7.92 15.70
CA GLN A 190 -10.04 -8.45 16.93
C GLN A 190 -9.53 -7.68 18.15
N SER A 191 -10.39 -7.58 19.16
CA SER A 191 -10.03 -7.02 20.47
C SER A 191 -9.18 -8.01 21.25
N TRP A 192 -8.29 -7.51 22.10
CA TRP A 192 -7.48 -8.35 22.98
C TRP A 192 -6.84 -7.51 24.10
N THR A 193 -6.46 -8.16 25.20
CA THR A 193 -5.59 -7.59 26.24
C THR A 193 -4.49 -8.61 26.59
N PRO A 194 -3.38 -8.19 27.22
CA PRO A 194 -2.35 -9.13 27.67
C PRO A 194 -2.87 -10.24 28.59
N ASP A 195 -3.89 -9.97 29.39
CA ASP A 195 -4.44 -10.90 30.37
C ASP A 195 -5.62 -11.72 29.82
N ASP A 196 -6.48 -11.13 28.99
CA ASP A 196 -7.70 -11.79 28.48
C ASP A 196 -7.47 -12.54 27.17
N GLY A 197 -6.39 -12.23 26.45
CA GLY A 197 -6.08 -12.82 25.15
C GLY A 197 -6.96 -12.30 24.00
N PRO A 198 -6.86 -12.93 22.82
CA PRO A 198 -7.66 -12.58 21.65
C PRO A 198 -9.16 -12.86 21.87
N GLU A 199 -10.00 -12.21 21.07
CA GLU A 199 -11.43 -12.51 21.01
C GLU A 199 -11.70 -13.85 20.29
N LEU A 200 -10.89 -14.16 19.28
CA LEU A 200 -11.06 -15.28 18.37
C LEU A 200 -9.77 -16.10 18.25
N MET A 201 -9.93 -17.41 18.12
CA MET A 201 -8.88 -18.37 17.75
C MET A 201 -9.33 -19.22 16.56
N TRP A 202 -8.45 -20.02 15.98
CA TRP A 202 -8.89 -21.02 15.01
C TRP A 202 -9.70 -22.12 15.69
N ASP A 203 -10.70 -22.67 14.99
CA ASP A 203 -11.31 -23.94 15.39
C ASP A 203 -10.21 -25.01 15.48
N PRO A 204 -10.08 -25.74 16.61
CA PRO A 204 -9.11 -26.84 16.75
C PRO A 204 -9.23 -27.96 15.71
N ALA A 205 -10.37 -28.05 15.00
CA ALA A 205 -10.55 -28.94 13.87
C ALA A 205 -9.84 -28.46 12.58
N VAL A 206 -9.52 -27.16 12.49
CA VAL A 206 -8.78 -26.53 11.39
C VAL A 206 -7.30 -26.45 11.72
N VAL A 207 -6.96 -25.91 12.90
CA VAL A 207 -5.57 -25.80 13.40
C VAL A 207 -5.50 -26.48 14.76
N ASP A 208 -4.74 -27.57 14.87
CA ASP A 208 -4.58 -28.28 16.15
C ASP A 208 -4.07 -27.34 17.24
N GLY A 209 -4.66 -27.40 18.44
CA GLY A 209 -4.36 -26.46 19.53
C GLY A 209 -4.91 -25.03 19.33
N GLY A 210 -5.66 -24.75 18.27
CA GLY A 210 -6.35 -23.47 18.03
C GLY A 210 -5.44 -22.28 17.66
N ALA A 211 -4.14 -22.52 17.53
CA ALA A 211 -3.12 -21.49 17.26
C ALA A 211 -1.93 -22.09 16.51
N LEU A 212 -1.19 -21.24 15.78
CA LEU A 212 0.13 -21.61 15.26
C LEU A 212 1.17 -21.61 16.38
N ASP A 213 2.31 -22.28 16.16
CA ASP A 213 3.44 -22.26 17.09
C ASP A 213 4.51 -21.24 16.66
N TYR A 214 4.64 -20.17 17.43
CA TYR A 214 5.63 -19.11 17.24
C TYR A 214 7.07 -19.65 17.14
N HIS A 215 7.45 -20.65 17.93
CA HIS A 215 8.79 -21.20 17.91
C HIS A 215 9.06 -21.97 16.61
N GLU A 216 8.08 -22.72 16.12
CA GLU A 216 8.17 -23.40 14.83
C GLU A 216 8.32 -22.39 13.68
N ILE A 217 7.48 -21.35 13.68
CA ILE A 217 7.53 -20.26 12.69
C ILE A 217 8.91 -19.58 12.70
N ARG A 218 9.43 -19.23 13.89
CA ARG A 218 10.75 -18.59 14.06
C ARG A 218 11.90 -19.48 13.59
N ASP A 219 11.80 -20.78 13.77
CA ASP A 219 12.82 -21.73 13.36
C ASP A 219 12.81 -21.99 11.84
N GLY A 220 11.75 -21.54 11.16
CA GLY A 220 11.59 -21.53 9.70
C GLY A 220 10.54 -22.49 9.18
N SER A 221 9.77 -23.13 10.07
CA SER A 221 8.65 -24.01 9.72
C SER A 221 7.40 -23.19 9.47
N ILE A 222 7.42 -22.39 8.40
CA ILE A 222 6.33 -21.48 8.03
C ILE A 222 5.28 -22.25 7.22
N PRO A 223 3.97 -22.12 7.51
CA PRO A 223 2.90 -22.69 6.70
C PRO A 223 3.05 -22.29 5.23
N ASP A 224 2.78 -23.23 4.32
CA ASP A 224 2.78 -22.92 2.89
C ASP A 224 1.72 -21.84 2.62
N GLN A 225 2.11 -20.82 1.87
CA GLN A 225 1.22 -19.74 1.47
C GLN A 225 -0.03 -20.27 0.73
N GLN A 226 0.08 -21.39 0.03
CA GLN A 226 -1.01 -21.95 -0.75
C GLN A 226 -1.96 -22.82 0.08
N ASP A 227 -1.57 -23.23 1.28
CA ASP A 227 -2.43 -24.00 2.19
C ASP A 227 -3.47 -23.11 2.90
N GLY A 228 -3.24 -21.79 2.95
CA GLY A 228 -4.16 -20.82 3.57
C GLY A 228 -4.15 -20.82 5.10
N THR A 229 -3.63 -21.86 5.74
CA THR A 229 -3.52 -22.05 7.21
C THR A 229 -2.43 -21.16 7.84
N TYR A 230 -2.52 -19.87 7.57
CA TYR A 230 -1.70 -18.81 8.15
C TYR A 230 -2.55 -17.56 8.44
N ALA A 231 -3.69 -17.43 7.75
CA ALA A 231 -4.68 -16.40 7.98
C ALA A 231 -5.89 -17.00 8.70
N LEU A 232 -6.48 -16.23 9.62
CA LEU A 232 -7.68 -16.61 10.34
C LEU A 232 -8.90 -16.11 9.56
N GLU A 233 -9.54 -16.96 8.76
CA GLU A 233 -10.86 -16.67 8.20
C GLU A 233 -11.92 -16.71 9.31
N LEU A 234 -12.88 -15.79 9.29
CA LEU A 234 -13.98 -15.80 10.28
C LEU A 234 -14.82 -17.08 10.22
N ASP A 235 -14.89 -17.74 9.07
CA ASP A 235 -15.60 -19.03 8.91
C ASP A 235 -14.85 -20.20 9.60
N ASP A 236 -13.54 -20.04 9.84
CA ASP A 236 -12.68 -21.00 10.53
C ASP A 236 -12.40 -20.60 12.00
N ALA A 237 -13.02 -19.51 12.46
CA ALA A 237 -12.79 -18.92 13.77
C ALA A 237 -13.84 -19.36 14.81
N VAL A 238 -13.38 -19.55 16.05
CA VAL A 238 -14.24 -19.76 17.24
C VAL A 238 -13.86 -18.77 18.34
N GLU A 239 -14.74 -18.58 19.33
CA GLU A 239 -14.42 -17.80 20.53
C GLU A 239 -13.16 -18.34 21.19
N TYR A 240 -12.26 -17.44 21.61
CA TYR A 240 -11.03 -17.82 22.29
C TYR A 240 -11.30 -18.65 23.56
N ASP A 241 -10.63 -19.80 23.67
CA ASP A 241 -10.64 -20.66 24.86
C ASP A 241 -9.21 -20.78 25.40
N PRO A 242 -8.90 -20.20 26.58
CA PRO A 242 -7.56 -20.27 27.14
C PRO A 242 -7.15 -21.69 27.50
N SER A 243 -8.08 -22.63 27.70
CA SER A 243 -7.73 -24.02 27.94
C SER A 243 -7.21 -24.75 26.69
N VAL A 244 -7.34 -24.13 25.51
CA VAL A 244 -6.94 -24.66 24.21
C VAL A 244 -5.74 -23.90 23.65
N ALA A 245 -5.85 -22.58 23.51
CA ALA A 245 -4.88 -21.76 22.79
C ALA A 245 -4.00 -20.88 23.70
N GLU A 246 -4.05 -21.07 25.03
CA GLU A 246 -3.14 -20.40 25.97
C GLU A 246 -1.99 -21.33 26.39
N TRP A 247 -0.96 -21.36 25.57
CA TRP A 247 0.28 -22.09 25.83
C TRP A 247 1.47 -21.31 25.31
N GLU A 248 2.64 -21.53 25.89
CA GLU A 248 3.86 -20.78 25.55
C GLU A 248 4.20 -20.93 24.06
N GLY A 249 4.14 -19.82 23.31
CA GLY A 249 4.35 -19.79 21.87
C GLY A 249 3.07 -19.81 21.03
N ALA A 250 1.87 -19.89 21.62
CA ALA A 250 0.62 -19.83 20.87
C ALA A 250 0.53 -18.52 20.08
N MET A 251 0.29 -18.60 18.78
CA MET A 251 0.37 -17.48 17.84
C MET A 251 -0.91 -17.37 17.00
N ILE A 252 -1.66 -16.28 17.16
CA ILE A 252 -2.97 -16.05 16.53
C ILE A 252 -2.97 -14.73 15.72
N PRO A 253 -3.51 -14.69 14.49
CA PRO A 253 -3.61 -13.47 13.70
C PRO A 253 -4.44 -12.40 14.38
N ARG A 254 -3.90 -11.19 14.51
CA ARG A 254 -4.68 -10.05 15.02
C ARG A 254 -5.74 -9.57 14.02
N ARG A 255 -5.64 -10.02 12.77
CA ARG A 255 -6.48 -9.60 11.64
C ARG A 255 -7.28 -10.79 11.09
N PRO A 256 -8.42 -11.14 11.72
CA PRO A 256 -9.36 -12.07 11.10
C PRO A 256 -9.83 -11.54 9.75
N LEU A 257 -10.04 -12.45 8.81
CA LEU A 257 -10.46 -12.16 7.45
C LEU A 257 -11.97 -12.34 7.28
N GLN A 258 -12.55 -11.50 6.45
CA GLN A 258 -13.99 -11.44 6.21
C GLN A 258 -14.26 -11.17 4.73
N GLU A 259 -15.46 -11.48 4.26
CA GLU A 259 -15.84 -11.18 2.88
C GLU A 259 -15.96 -9.66 2.68
N PRO A 260 -15.27 -9.08 1.67
CA PRO A 260 -15.39 -7.66 1.39
C PRO A 260 -16.62 -7.34 0.52
N HIS A 261 -17.08 -6.09 0.53
CA HIS A 261 -18.15 -5.62 -0.35
C HIS A 261 -18.08 -4.09 -0.57
N GLY A 262 -18.79 -3.60 -1.58
CA GLY A 262 -18.80 -2.17 -1.94
C GLY A 262 -17.53 -1.77 -2.69
N SER A 263 -17.24 -0.47 -2.73
CA SER A 263 -16.07 0.10 -3.40
C SER A 263 -14.75 -0.49 -2.89
N ALA A 264 -14.67 -0.77 -1.59
CA ALA A 264 -13.53 -1.47 -0.96
C ALA A 264 -13.20 -2.86 -1.56
N ALA A 265 -14.08 -3.42 -2.41
CA ALA A 265 -13.97 -4.72 -3.05
C ALA A 265 -13.90 -4.64 -4.60
N ASP A 266 -13.71 -3.45 -5.18
CA ASP A 266 -13.69 -3.26 -6.64
C ASP A 266 -12.51 -3.99 -7.30
N TRP A 267 -11.39 -4.16 -6.58
CA TRP A 267 -10.23 -4.90 -7.04
C TRP A 267 -10.27 -6.38 -6.63
N ARG A 268 -10.15 -7.24 -7.63
CA ARG A 268 -9.83 -8.65 -7.46
C ARG A 268 -8.32 -8.87 -7.54
N ALA A 269 -7.82 -9.88 -6.84
CA ALA A 269 -6.42 -10.20 -6.92
C ALA A 269 -6.10 -11.65 -6.54
N THR A 270 -5.00 -12.16 -7.07
CA THR A 270 -4.36 -13.40 -6.65
C THR A 270 -2.86 -13.19 -6.54
N GLY A 271 -2.23 -13.92 -5.64
CA GLY A 271 -0.80 -13.85 -5.41
C GLY A 271 -0.26 -15.22 -5.01
N THR A 272 0.82 -15.63 -5.66
CA THR A 272 1.53 -16.88 -5.37
C THR A 272 2.99 -16.56 -5.12
N TRP A 273 3.50 -17.04 -3.98
CA TRP A 273 4.94 -17.04 -3.71
C TRP A 273 5.51 -18.41 -4.05
N ALA A 274 6.51 -18.46 -4.93
CA ALA A 274 7.20 -19.69 -5.29
C ALA A 274 8.66 -19.38 -5.62
N ASP A 275 9.58 -20.23 -5.13
CA ASP A 275 11.01 -20.17 -5.43
C ASP A 275 11.65 -18.78 -5.21
N GLY A 276 11.24 -18.08 -4.16
CA GLY A 276 11.78 -16.76 -3.82
C GLY A 276 11.25 -15.61 -4.67
N GLU A 277 10.10 -15.78 -5.32
CA GLU A 277 9.44 -14.75 -6.13
C GLU A 277 7.93 -14.72 -5.86
N TRP A 278 7.38 -13.50 -5.80
CA TRP A 278 5.95 -13.28 -5.90
C TRP A 278 5.53 -13.14 -7.36
N THR A 279 4.43 -13.80 -7.73
CA THR A 279 3.61 -13.49 -8.90
C THR A 279 2.25 -13.03 -8.41
N VAL A 280 1.88 -11.78 -8.69
CA VAL A 280 0.59 -11.20 -8.29
C VAL A 280 -0.17 -10.74 -9.52
N GLU A 281 -1.44 -11.07 -9.60
CA GLU A 281 -2.37 -10.57 -10.61
C GLU A 281 -3.46 -9.74 -9.91
N MET A 282 -3.73 -8.53 -10.40
CA MET A 282 -4.79 -7.66 -9.92
C MET A 282 -5.66 -7.21 -11.09
N TRP A 283 -6.98 -7.18 -10.92
CA TRP A 283 -7.88 -6.74 -11.97
C TRP A 283 -9.16 -6.12 -11.42
N ARG A 284 -9.77 -5.25 -12.23
CA ARG A 284 -11.08 -4.67 -11.98
C ARG A 284 -11.76 -4.28 -13.28
N ASP A 285 -13.05 -3.98 -13.17
CA ASP A 285 -13.79 -3.38 -14.28
C ASP A 285 -13.24 -1.98 -14.61
N LEU A 286 -13.21 -1.64 -15.89
CA LEU A 286 -12.78 -0.32 -16.38
C LEU A 286 -13.69 0.77 -15.79
N GLN A 287 -14.99 0.51 -15.79
CA GLN A 287 -16.03 1.34 -15.20
C GLN A 287 -16.59 0.64 -13.96
N THR A 288 -16.37 1.23 -12.78
CA THR A 288 -16.87 0.68 -11.51
C THR A 288 -18.18 1.33 -11.10
N GLY A 289 -18.86 0.76 -10.10
CA GLY A 289 -20.06 1.34 -9.52
C GLY A 289 -19.79 2.54 -8.60
N HIS A 290 -18.52 2.93 -8.42
CA HIS A 290 -18.07 3.81 -7.34
C HIS A 290 -17.12 4.93 -7.84
N PRO A 291 -17.56 5.78 -8.79
CA PRO A 291 -16.69 6.79 -9.40
C PRO A 291 -16.23 7.90 -8.43
N ALA A 292 -16.80 7.97 -7.23
CA ALA A 292 -16.42 8.95 -6.23
C ALA A 292 -15.11 8.58 -5.52
N ASP A 293 -14.76 7.29 -5.42
CA ASP A 293 -13.53 6.84 -4.74
C ASP A 293 -12.65 5.91 -5.59
N THR A 294 -13.08 5.51 -6.78
CA THR A 294 -12.27 4.74 -7.74
C THR A 294 -12.18 5.45 -9.09
N THR A 295 -10.97 5.61 -9.63
CA THR A 295 -10.75 6.26 -10.94
C THR A 295 -11.39 5.45 -12.06
N GLN A 296 -12.19 6.09 -12.92
CA GLN A 296 -12.83 5.42 -14.06
C GLN A 296 -11.87 5.34 -15.24
N LEU A 297 -11.83 4.18 -15.92
CA LEU A 297 -10.89 3.90 -16.99
C LEU A 297 -11.60 3.71 -18.34
N GLU A 298 -10.99 4.21 -19.40
CA GLU A 298 -11.53 4.13 -20.76
C GLU A 298 -10.44 3.71 -21.74
N SER A 299 -10.81 2.85 -22.70
CA SER A 299 -9.90 2.46 -23.78
C SER A 299 -9.56 3.68 -24.64
N GLY A 300 -8.27 3.85 -24.95
CA GLY A 300 -7.78 4.97 -25.74
C GLY A 300 -7.32 6.18 -24.92
N GLU A 301 -7.51 6.15 -23.59
CA GLU A 301 -7.09 7.22 -22.68
C GLU A 301 -5.72 6.93 -22.03
N VAL A 302 -5.16 7.97 -21.40
CA VAL A 302 -3.84 7.94 -20.74
C VAL A 302 -3.97 8.33 -19.29
N TYR A 303 -3.34 7.54 -18.41
CA TYR A 303 -3.35 7.70 -16.96
C TYR A 303 -1.94 7.92 -16.42
N THR A 304 -1.83 8.35 -15.17
CA THR A 304 -0.58 8.35 -14.42
C THR A 304 -0.59 7.20 -13.41
N TRP A 305 0.49 6.41 -13.38
CA TRP A 305 0.62 5.23 -12.52
C TRP A 305 1.94 5.25 -11.75
N SER A 306 1.91 5.05 -10.43
CA SER A 306 3.12 5.02 -9.58
C SER A 306 3.08 3.85 -8.58
N PRO A 307 3.92 2.81 -8.74
CA PRO A 307 3.86 1.61 -7.92
C PRO A 307 4.69 1.70 -6.64
N ALA A 308 4.41 0.77 -5.72
CA ALA A 308 5.18 0.52 -4.53
C ALA A 308 5.15 -0.95 -4.14
N ILE A 309 6.25 -1.45 -3.57
CA ILE A 309 6.37 -2.79 -2.98
C ILE A 309 6.86 -2.70 -1.54
N HIS A 310 6.15 -3.38 -0.64
CA HIS A 310 6.61 -3.64 0.73
C HIS A 310 7.15 -5.06 0.83
N HIS A 311 8.38 -5.21 1.31
CA HIS A 311 8.97 -6.50 1.70
C HIS A 311 8.90 -6.62 3.21
N SER A 312 7.87 -7.31 3.68
CA SER A 312 7.64 -7.68 5.05
C SER A 312 7.82 -6.53 6.02
N ALA A 313 7.32 -5.37 5.60
CA ALA A 313 7.44 -4.13 6.32
C ALA A 313 6.15 -3.32 6.23
N GLY A 314 5.84 -2.62 7.30
CA GLY A 314 4.73 -1.68 7.37
C GLY A 314 5.16 -0.24 7.12
N LYS A 315 4.16 0.65 7.00
CA LYS A 315 4.35 2.10 7.02
C LYS A 315 5.30 2.57 5.90
N ARG A 316 6.34 3.35 6.22
CA ARG A 316 7.20 4.04 5.26
C ARG A 316 8.29 3.18 4.61
N TRP A 317 8.55 1.98 5.11
CA TRP A 317 9.64 1.14 4.62
C TRP A 317 9.20 0.35 3.39
N HIS A 318 9.41 0.92 2.20
CA HIS A 318 9.02 0.34 0.93
C HIS A 318 9.88 0.83 -0.22
N TRP A 319 9.85 0.07 -1.30
CA TRP A 319 10.38 0.49 -2.59
C TRP A 319 9.27 1.18 -3.36
N ALA A 320 9.56 2.32 -3.98
CA ALA A 320 8.61 3.08 -4.78
C ALA A 320 9.14 3.24 -6.21
N GLY A 321 8.26 3.14 -7.18
CA GLY A 321 8.54 3.55 -8.56
C GLY A 321 8.21 5.02 -8.73
N TYR A 322 8.96 5.68 -9.61
CA TYR A 322 8.58 7.00 -10.13
C TYR A 322 7.24 6.94 -10.89
N PRO A 323 6.59 8.09 -11.16
CA PRO A 323 5.37 8.11 -11.96
C PRO A 323 5.64 7.75 -13.42
N TYR A 324 4.70 6.98 -14.00
CA TYR A 324 4.68 6.54 -15.39
C TYR A 324 3.39 6.98 -16.06
N LYS A 325 3.44 7.31 -17.35
CA LYS A 325 2.23 7.45 -18.18
C LYS A 325 1.80 6.06 -18.64
N LEU A 326 0.53 5.72 -18.43
CA LEU A 326 -0.06 4.45 -18.82
C LEU A 326 -1.17 4.69 -19.84
N GLY A 327 -0.93 4.36 -21.10
CA GLY A 327 -1.95 4.40 -22.14
C GLY A 327 -2.71 3.08 -22.26
N LEU A 328 -4.03 3.13 -22.34
CA LEU A 328 -4.88 1.96 -22.59
C LEU A 328 -5.02 1.75 -24.10
N GLY A 329 -4.11 0.97 -24.68
CA GLY A 329 -4.06 0.69 -26.12
C GLY A 329 -3.55 1.85 -26.98
N VAL A 330 -3.04 2.92 -26.35
CA VAL A 330 -2.48 4.10 -27.01
C VAL A 330 -1.10 4.40 -26.45
N GLU A 331 -0.22 4.93 -27.29
CA GLU A 331 1.11 5.42 -26.87
C GLU A 331 0.91 6.78 -26.20
N PRO A 332 1.28 6.95 -24.91
CA PRO A 332 1.14 8.23 -24.24
C PRO A 332 2.22 9.21 -24.67
N GLU A 333 1.96 10.52 -24.56
CA GLU A 333 2.98 11.56 -24.69
C GLU A 333 3.53 11.92 -23.30
N TYR A 334 4.85 11.90 -23.14
CA TYR A 334 5.53 12.38 -21.93
C TYR A 334 5.98 13.84 -22.07
N SER A 335 5.72 14.65 -21.04
CA SER A 335 6.00 16.10 -21.02
C SER A 335 7.45 16.46 -20.65
N GLY A 336 8.21 15.51 -20.06
CA GLY A 336 9.59 15.74 -19.61
C GLY A 336 10.60 15.85 -20.74
N SER A 337 11.67 16.63 -20.51
CA SER A 337 12.60 17.08 -21.54
C SER A 337 13.66 16.04 -21.92
N GLN A 338 13.91 15.03 -21.07
CA GLN A 338 14.83 13.92 -21.31
C GLN A 338 14.59 12.81 -20.27
N TYR A 339 14.03 11.68 -20.70
CA TYR A 339 14.28 10.41 -20.03
C TYR A 339 14.42 9.29 -21.07
N THR A 340 15.61 8.69 -21.15
CA THR A 340 15.95 7.67 -22.16
C THR A 340 16.19 6.28 -21.56
N GLU A 341 16.20 6.14 -20.24
CA GLU A 341 16.43 4.86 -19.56
C GLU A 341 15.20 4.44 -18.74
N GLY A 342 14.57 3.31 -19.06
CA GLY A 342 13.32 2.90 -18.40
C GLY A 342 12.11 3.60 -19.01
N THR A 343 11.11 2.81 -19.39
CA THR A 343 9.96 3.25 -20.16
C THR A 343 9.04 4.11 -19.29
N ALA A 344 9.26 5.44 -19.23
CA ALA A 344 8.34 6.41 -18.58
C ALA A 344 6.91 6.35 -19.14
N GLU A 345 6.76 5.67 -20.27
CA GLU A 345 5.53 5.39 -20.99
C GLU A 345 5.27 3.88 -20.97
N LEU A 346 4.05 3.48 -20.61
CA LEU A 346 3.58 2.10 -20.58
C LEU A 346 2.35 2.01 -21.47
N VAL A 347 2.21 0.93 -22.25
CA VAL A 347 1.03 0.68 -23.07
C VAL A 347 0.38 -0.62 -22.63
N ALA A 348 -0.83 -0.55 -22.09
CA ALA A 348 -1.61 -1.74 -21.79
C ALA A 348 -1.99 -2.46 -23.09
N SER A 349 -1.74 -3.76 -23.15
CA SER A 349 -2.03 -4.57 -24.34
C SER A 349 -3.51 -4.96 -24.38
N GLU A 350 -4.21 -4.62 -25.46
CA GLU A 350 -5.57 -5.10 -25.70
C GLU A 350 -5.57 -6.61 -25.94
N PHE A 351 -6.53 -7.34 -25.36
CA PHE A 351 -6.75 -8.76 -25.64
C PHE A 351 -8.24 -9.10 -25.70
N SER A 352 -8.56 -10.29 -26.21
CA SER A 352 -9.93 -10.82 -26.25
C SER A 352 -10.10 -11.99 -25.28
N GLY A 353 -11.23 -12.04 -24.58
CA GLY A 353 -11.59 -13.10 -23.64
C GLY A 353 -11.59 -12.63 -22.18
N GLU A 354 -11.75 -13.57 -21.24
CA GLU A 354 -11.90 -13.25 -19.81
C GLU A 354 -10.58 -13.01 -19.08
N THR A 355 -9.49 -13.65 -19.53
CA THR A 355 -8.16 -13.55 -18.92
C THR A 355 -7.07 -13.41 -19.97
N PRO A 356 -6.03 -12.59 -19.73
CA PRO A 356 -4.96 -12.38 -20.70
C PRO A 356 -4.02 -13.59 -20.77
N SER A 357 -3.54 -13.90 -21.97
CA SER A 357 -2.42 -14.83 -22.14
C SER A 357 -1.12 -14.09 -21.84
N TRP A 358 -0.65 -14.12 -20.59
CA TRP A 358 0.54 -13.35 -20.17
C TRP A 358 1.80 -13.58 -21.01
N SER A 359 1.98 -14.73 -21.64
CA SER A 359 3.12 -14.97 -22.53
C SER A 359 3.12 -14.11 -23.81
N SER A 360 2.00 -13.48 -24.16
CA SER A 360 1.87 -12.56 -25.30
C SER A 360 1.78 -11.09 -24.89
N ILE A 361 1.79 -10.78 -23.59
CA ILE A 361 1.73 -9.41 -23.08
C ILE A 361 3.16 -8.90 -22.89
N GLU A 362 3.43 -7.67 -23.30
CA GLU A 362 4.73 -7.03 -23.09
C GLU A 362 5.09 -7.01 -21.59
N THR A 363 6.37 -7.23 -21.28
CA THR A 363 6.89 -7.16 -19.92
C THR A 363 7.77 -5.94 -19.76
N TYR A 364 7.32 -4.99 -18.96
CA TYR A 364 8.09 -3.83 -18.55
C TYR A 364 8.94 -4.16 -17.31
N THR A 365 10.15 -3.60 -17.26
CA THR A 365 10.97 -3.64 -16.05
C THR A 365 10.90 -2.27 -15.39
N ILE A 366 10.20 -2.22 -14.27
CA ILE A 366 9.98 -1.02 -13.47
C ILE A 366 11.10 -0.90 -12.43
N PRO A 367 12.05 0.05 -12.56
CA PRO A 367 12.96 0.38 -11.48
C PRO A 367 12.19 0.83 -10.25
N LEU A 368 12.66 0.40 -9.08
CA LEU A 368 12.14 0.88 -7.81
C LEU A 368 13.30 1.45 -7.00
N VAL A 369 13.04 2.58 -6.36
CA VAL A 369 13.97 3.26 -5.48
C VAL A 369 13.48 3.16 -4.04
N PHE A 370 14.41 3.19 -3.09
CA PHE A 370 14.04 3.33 -1.69
C PHE A 370 13.93 4.84 -1.38
N PRO A 371 12.73 5.39 -1.14
CA PRO A 371 12.51 6.85 -1.09
C PRO A 371 13.07 7.51 0.18
N GLY A 372 13.48 6.73 1.19
CA GLY A 372 14.08 7.26 2.41
C GLY A 372 13.10 8.05 3.27
N ILE A 373 13.48 9.29 3.61
CA ILE A 373 12.67 10.25 4.38
C ILE A 373 12.31 11.50 3.55
N LEU A 374 12.56 11.48 2.24
CA LEU A 374 12.23 12.61 1.36
C LEU A 374 10.73 12.84 1.36
N ILE A 375 10.31 14.05 1.73
CA ILE A 375 8.92 14.48 1.75
C ILE A 375 8.69 15.64 0.77
N TRP A 376 7.42 15.90 0.45
CA TRP A 376 7.00 17.00 -0.41
C TRP A 376 7.57 18.34 0.05
N ASP A 377 7.52 18.61 1.36
CA ASP A 377 8.08 19.82 1.98
C ASP A 377 9.55 20.05 1.56
N ASP A 378 10.36 19.00 1.47
CA ASP A 378 11.78 19.10 1.11
C ASP A 378 11.97 19.49 -0.37
N LEU A 379 11.07 19.03 -1.25
CA LEU A 379 11.12 19.29 -2.69
C LEU A 379 10.70 20.72 -3.02
N VAL A 380 9.72 21.24 -2.29
CA VAL A 380 9.20 22.59 -2.48
C VAL A 380 9.91 23.64 -1.63
N ASP A 381 10.74 23.26 -0.66
CA ASP A 381 11.46 24.22 0.20
C ASP A 381 12.30 25.20 -0.65
N ALA A 382 12.30 26.48 -0.29
CA ALA A 382 13.00 27.51 -1.07
C ALA A 382 14.53 27.29 -1.15
N ASN A 383 15.10 26.49 -0.25
CA ASN A 383 16.51 26.10 -0.28
C ASN A 383 16.79 24.92 -1.21
N HIS A 384 15.76 24.20 -1.69
CA HIS A 384 15.94 23.17 -2.70
C HIS A 384 16.43 23.83 -4.00
N PRO A 385 17.55 23.38 -4.60
CA PRO A 385 18.15 24.05 -5.77
C PRO A 385 17.22 24.20 -6.97
N ARG A 386 16.17 23.36 -7.04
CA ARG A 386 15.17 23.35 -8.11
C ARG A 386 13.75 23.62 -7.61
N ALA A 387 13.60 24.26 -6.45
CA ALA A 387 12.28 24.54 -5.87
C ALA A 387 11.33 25.26 -6.84
N ALA A 388 11.83 26.26 -7.57
CA ALA A 388 11.01 26.97 -8.57
C ALA A 388 10.47 26.03 -9.65
N ASP A 389 11.34 25.18 -10.21
CA ASP A 389 10.93 24.22 -11.23
C ASP A 389 9.92 23.20 -10.69
N VAL A 390 10.09 22.76 -9.44
CA VAL A 390 9.15 21.86 -8.74
C VAL A 390 7.78 22.50 -8.58
N ARG A 391 7.74 23.74 -8.06
CA ARG A 391 6.51 24.50 -7.81
C ARG A 391 5.80 24.90 -9.11
N ASP A 392 6.55 25.06 -10.20
CA ASP A 392 6.01 25.34 -11.53
C ASP A 392 5.66 24.05 -12.30
N GLY A 393 5.93 22.86 -11.74
CA GLY A 393 5.67 21.57 -12.38
C GLY A 393 6.48 21.32 -13.67
N THR A 394 7.60 22.02 -13.84
CA THR A 394 8.45 21.97 -15.06
C THR A 394 9.57 20.93 -14.96
N VAL A 395 9.58 20.16 -13.89
CA VAL A 395 10.53 19.09 -13.62
C VAL A 395 9.82 17.86 -13.10
N THR A 396 10.34 16.69 -13.40
CA THR A 396 9.87 15.42 -12.85
C THR A 396 10.87 14.79 -11.89
N MET A 397 10.41 13.84 -11.07
CA MET A 397 11.29 13.08 -10.17
C MET A 397 12.40 12.34 -10.92
N TRP A 398 12.12 11.89 -12.14
CA TRP A 398 13.10 11.30 -13.05
C TRP A 398 14.26 12.27 -13.34
N GLU A 399 13.94 13.52 -13.69
CA GLU A 399 14.94 14.55 -14.01
C GLU A 399 15.70 15.06 -12.77
N LEU A 400 15.05 15.08 -11.60
CA LEU A 400 15.66 15.55 -10.36
C LEU A 400 16.77 14.61 -9.86
N TYR A 401 16.58 13.29 -9.94
CA TYR A 401 17.40 12.36 -9.14
C TYR A 401 18.00 11.17 -9.89
N GLU A 402 17.62 10.87 -11.13
CA GLU A 402 18.24 9.72 -11.83
C GLU A 402 19.51 10.06 -12.64
N ASN A 403 19.95 11.33 -12.68
CA ASN A 403 21.23 11.67 -13.32
C ASN A 403 22.48 11.23 -12.52
N ASP A 404 22.32 10.80 -11.25
CA ASP A 404 23.40 10.20 -10.45
C ASP A 404 22.84 9.47 -9.20
N PRO A 405 22.57 8.16 -9.25
CA PRO A 405 22.05 7.40 -8.11
C PRO A 405 22.98 7.39 -6.88
N GLU A 406 24.28 7.75 -7.00
CA GLU A 406 25.18 7.86 -5.85
C GLU A 406 24.84 9.08 -4.96
N THR A 407 24.08 10.05 -5.48
CA THR A 407 23.63 11.22 -4.70
C THR A 407 22.59 10.88 -3.63
N PHE A 408 21.91 9.73 -3.71
CA PHE A 408 20.98 9.26 -2.67
C PHE A 408 21.67 8.88 -1.35
N LEU A 409 22.99 8.65 -1.36
CA LEU A 409 23.73 8.08 -0.23
C LEU A 409 24.62 9.09 0.51
N VAL A 410 24.66 10.35 0.09
CA VAL A 410 25.42 11.38 0.82
C VAL A 410 24.57 11.87 2.00
N ALA A 411 24.48 11.06 3.04
CA ALA A 411 24.28 11.59 4.38
C ALA A 411 25.47 12.51 4.66
N GLU A 412 25.24 13.81 4.80
CA GLU A 412 26.25 14.71 5.34
C GLU A 412 26.63 14.18 6.74
N GLU A 413 27.86 13.71 6.87
CA GLU A 413 28.52 13.62 8.16
C GLU A 413 28.57 15.04 8.75
N CYS A 414 27.82 15.27 9.83
CA CYS A 414 28.07 16.34 10.79
C CYS A 414 27.98 15.81 12.22
#